data_AF-A0A915N614-F1
#
_entry.id   AF-A0A915N614-F1
#
_cell.length_a   1.000
_cell.length_b   1.000
_cell.length_c   1.000
_cell.angle_alpha   90.00
_cell.angle_beta   90.00
_cell.angle_gamma   90.00
#
_symmetry.space_group_name_H-M   'P 1'
#
loop_
_entity.id
_entity.type
_entity.pdbx_description
1 polymer ?
#
loop_
_entity_poly.entity_id
_entity_poly.type
_entity_poly.pdbx_seq_one_letter_code
_entity_poly.pdbx_strand_id
1 'polypeptide(L)'
;MMLNLCNEQKEDLSPDRDGTIIKSIIVSGEKFNCPSDHSPVKVHAVGSDLNGHIFYDRELEYIMGEGFEHQLPEGVDKALRRINKGEKCKVKASWELLDEEKLTEALKFKERGTKFFGEGKYQLALSKYNAIVSLLEFARPSKPDEEEGKQLTEKYGQTLIAAWLNIVLVNLKMGEKAEAIRNCDKVLEKNPKNVKALYRKAQAQQMFKDFEEAIETYKIVLELEPENKAAIQQIQECRHQLNILNERERKKFKGLFDRLANENQEEGNKMEKI
;
A
#
# COMPACT_ATOMS: atom_id res chain seq x y z
N MET A 1 -7.76 -35.04 32.71
CA MET A 1 -8.05 -34.52 31.35
C MET A 1 -8.11 -33.00 31.46
N MET A 2 -7.03 -32.29 31.11
CA MET A 2 -7.04 -30.81 31.08
C MET A 2 -7.51 -30.37 29.69
N LEU A 3 -8.73 -29.82 29.63
CA LEU A 3 -9.23 -29.12 28.46
C LEU A 3 -8.64 -27.70 28.47
N ASN A 4 -7.57 -27.49 27.70
CA ASN A 4 -7.09 -26.15 27.40
C ASN A 4 -7.85 -25.64 26.17
N LEU A 5 -8.95 -24.92 26.41
CA LEU A 5 -9.68 -24.18 25.38
C LEU A 5 -9.19 -22.72 25.39
N CYS A 6 -7.91 -22.48 25.08
CA CYS A 6 -7.46 -21.12 24.77
C CYS A 6 -7.88 -20.78 23.34
N ASN A 7 -9.13 -20.36 23.17
CA ASN A 7 -9.47 -19.47 22.07
C ASN A 7 -8.83 -18.11 22.41
N GLU A 8 -7.55 -17.93 22.08
CA GLU A 8 -6.95 -16.60 22.09
C GLU A 8 -7.72 -15.75 21.06
N GLN A 9 -8.65 -14.93 21.55
CA GLN A 9 -9.31 -13.94 20.70
C GLN A 9 -8.27 -12.89 20.34
N LYS A 10 -7.75 -13.00 19.12
CA LYS A 10 -6.83 -12.03 18.53
C LYS A 10 -7.63 -10.97 17.79
N GLU A 11 -7.45 -9.72 18.18
CA GLU A 11 -8.07 -8.57 17.56
C GLU A 11 -7.01 -7.68 16.91
N ASP A 12 -7.25 -7.27 15.67
CA ASP A 12 -6.38 -6.35 14.96
C ASP A 12 -6.72 -4.90 15.34
N LEU A 13 -5.83 -4.26 16.09
CA LEU A 13 -6.00 -2.91 16.58
C LEU A 13 -5.44 -1.84 15.64
N SER A 14 -4.84 -2.21 14.51
CA SER A 14 -4.29 -1.20 13.62
C SER A 14 -5.39 -0.31 13.02
N PRO A 15 -5.08 0.97 12.72
CA PRO A 15 -6.04 1.90 12.13
C PRO A 15 -6.70 1.32 10.87
N ASP A 16 -5.90 0.71 10.00
CA ASP A 16 -6.31 0.19 8.69
C ASP A 16 -6.68 -1.30 8.68
N ARG A 17 -6.71 -1.96 9.84
CA ARG A 17 -6.94 -3.43 9.97
C ARG A 17 -5.99 -4.26 9.09
N ASP A 18 -4.74 -3.81 9.02
CA ASP A 18 -3.65 -4.40 8.26
C ASP A 18 -2.86 -5.48 9.03
N GLY A 19 -3.10 -5.64 10.33
CA GLY A 19 -2.46 -6.62 11.20
C GLY A 19 -1.15 -6.15 11.84
N THR A 20 -0.83 -4.86 11.77
CA THR A 20 0.41 -4.31 12.34
C THR A 20 0.39 -4.21 13.87
N ILE A 21 -0.80 -4.20 14.48
CA ILE A 21 -0.98 -4.17 15.94
C ILE A 21 -1.99 -5.25 16.31
N ILE A 22 -1.52 -6.34 16.90
CA ILE A 22 -2.40 -7.45 17.30
C ILE A 22 -2.53 -7.47 18.82
N LYS A 23 -3.77 -7.50 19.29
CA LYS A 23 -4.12 -7.69 20.70
C LYS A 23 -4.57 -9.13 20.95
N SER A 24 -4.00 -9.77 21.96
CA SER A 24 -4.53 -11.00 22.55
C SER A 24 -5.12 -10.70 23.93
N ILE A 25 -6.41 -10.90 24.09
CA ILE A 25 -7.11 -10.64 25.36
C ILE A 25 -6.78 -11.75 26.37
N ILE A 26 -6.33 -11.37 27.57
CA ILE A 26 -6.09 -12.28 28.70
C ILE A 26 -7.26 -12.21 29.69
N VAL A 27 -7.66 -10.99 30.06
CA VAL A 27 -8.81 -10.71 30.93
C VAL A 27 -9.68 -9.66 30.24
N SER A 28 -10.97 -9.95 30.06
CA SER A 28 -11.90 -9.00 29.44
C SER A 28 -12.19 -7.82 30.37
N GLY A 29 -12.26 -6.61 29.80
CA GLY A 29 -12.68 -5.41 30.51
C GLY A 29 -14.19 -5.13 30.42
N GLU A 30 -14.60 -3.98 30.92
CA GLU A 30 -15.97 -3.47 30.82
C GLU A 30 -16.31 -3.14 29.36
N LYS A 31 -17.26 -3.87 28.77
CA LYS A 31 -17.61 -3.69 27.35
C LYS A 31 -18.01 -2.24 27.04
N PHE A 32 -17.56 -1.76 25.88
CA PHE A 32 -17.87 -0.42 25.35
C PHE A 32 -17.32 0.73 26.21
N ASN A 33 -16.29 0.45 27.00
CA ASN A 33 -15.66 1.44 27.88
C ASN A 33 -14.19 1.66 27.47
N CYS A 34 -14.00 2.08 26.21
CA CYS A 34 -12.69 2.44 25.68
C CYS A 34 -12.40 3.94 25.94
N PRO A 35 -11.14 4.32 26.20
CA PRO A 35 -10.79 5.71 26.42
C PRO A 35 -10.93 6.54 25.13
N SER A 36 -11.47 7.76 25.26
CA SER A 36 -11.52 8.74 24.17
C SER A 36 -10.21 9.53 24.09
N ASP A 37 -9.99 10.18 22.96
CA ASP A 37 -8.91 11.15 22.78
C ASP A 37 -8.95 12.21 23.88
N HIS A 38 -7.77 12.57 24.39
CA HIS A 38 -7.59 13.57 25.45
C HIS A 38 -8.24 13.22 26.81
N SER A 39 -8.69 11.98 27.02
CA SER A 39 -9.13 11.52 28.34
C SER A 39 -7.94 11.07 29.20
N PRO A 40 -7.99 11.26 30.53
CA PRO A 40 -6.98 10.70 31.42
C PRO A 40 -7.11 9.17 31.46
N VAL A 41 -5.96 8.50 31.36
CA VAL A 41 -5.87 7.05 31.47
C VAL A 41 -4.87 6.64 32.53
N LYS A 42 -5.21 5.58 33.26
CA LYS A 42 -4.29 4.89 34.16
C LYS A 42 -4.01 3.50 33.60
N VAL A 43 -2.75 3.22 33.30
CA VAL A 43 -2.34 1.94 32.70
C VAL A 43 -1.16 1.34 33.47
N HIS A 44 -1.16 0.03 33.61
CA HIS A 44 0.01 -0.74 34.00
C HIS A 44 0.61 -1.35 32.74
N ALA A 45 1.76 -0.83 32.32
CA ALA A 45 2.41 -1.24 31.08
C ALA A 45 3.66 -2.06 31.41
N VAL A 46 3.71 -3.27 30.85
CA VAL A 46 4.84 -4.20 30.99
C VAL A 46 5.37 -4.51 29.60
N GLY A 47 6.63 -4.14 29.36
CA GLY A 47 7.40 -4.51 28.18
C GLY A 47 8.37 -5.63 28.54
N SER A 48 8.30 -6.72 27.79
CA SER A 48 9.20 -7.86 27.93
C SER A 48 9.77 -8.25 26.57
N ASP A 49 11.01 -8.73 26.56
CA ASP A 49 11.56 -9.37 25.38
C ASP A 49 10.91 -10.74 25.11
N LEU A 50 11.35 -11.41 24.04
CA LEU A 50 10.85 -12.73 23.64
C LEU A 50 11.21 -13.86 24.63
N ASN A 51 12.22 -13.66 25.48
CA ASN A 51 12.61 -14.60 26.52
C ASN A 51 11.84 -14.37 27.83
N GLY A 52 10.95 -13.37 27.86
CA GLY A 52 10.20 -12.96 29.04
C GLY A 52 11.00 -12.07 29.99
N HIS A 53 12.16 -11.57 29.58
CA HIS A 53 12.89 -10.58 30.36
C HIS A 53 12.15 -9.24 30.30
N ILE A 54 11.72 -8.78 31.47
CA ILE A 54 11.00 -7.52 31.61
C ILE A 54 12.02 -6.37 31.56
N PHE A 55 11.89 -5.50 30.58
CA PHE A 55 12.72 -4.29 30.44
C PHE A 55 11.94 -3.00 30.75
N TYR A 56 10.62 -3.10 30.88
CA TYR A 56 9.72 -1.99 31.19
C TYR A 56 8.59 -2.50 32.08
N ASP A 57 8.39 -1.89 33.25
CA ASP A 57 7.29 -2.19 34.16
C ASP A 57 6.94 -0.94 34.94
N ARG A 58 5.84 -0.26 34.54
CA ARG A 58 5.44 1.01 35.15
C ARG A 58 3.93 1.14 35.22
N GLU A 59 3.46 1.75 36.30
CA GLU A 59 2.15 2.40 36.34
C GLU A 59 2.28 3.81 35.77
N LEU A 60 1.45 4.13 34.78
CA LEU A 60 1.39 5.44 34.14
C LEU A 60 0.01 6.04 34.34
N GLU A 61 -0.03 7.34 34.57
CA GLU A 61 -1.24 8.15 34.53
C GLU A 61 -0.95 9.37 33.66
N TYR A 62 -1.66 9.48 32.53
CA TYR A 62 -1.40 10.51 31.52
C TYR A 62 -2.65 10.76 30.65
N ILE A 63 -2.60 11.78 29.80
CA ILE A 63 -3.67 12.11 28.86
C ILE A 63 -3.49 11.32 27.56
N MET A 64 -4.53 10.64 27.08
CA MET A 64 -4.50 9.90 25.81
C MET A 64 -3.97 10.77 24.64
N GLY A 65 -2.94 10.28 23.95
CA GLY A 65 -2.20 11.01 22.92
C GLY A 65 -0.85 11.57 23.38
N GLU A 66 -0.58 11.60 24.69
CA GLU A 66 0.68 12.09 25.28
C GLU A 66 1.58 10.94 25.79
N GLY A 67 1.25 9.69 25.47
CA GLY A 67 1.96 8.51 25.99
C GLY A 67 3.46 8.51 25.70
N PHE A 68 3.89 9.14 24.60
CA PHE A 68 5.29 9.29 24.24
C PHE A 68 6.11 10.04 25.29
N GLU A 69 5.56 11.09 25.92
CA GLU A 69 6.23 11.85 26.98
C GLU A 69 6.51 10.98 28.22
N HIS A 70 5.69 9.94 28.40
CA HIS A 70 5.80 8.95 29.45
C HIS A 70 6.59 7.69 29.03
N GLN A 71 7.32 7.76 27.91
CA GLN A 71 8.15 6.69 27.36
C GLN A 71 7.33 5.45 26.93
N LEU A 72 6.05 5.63 26.60
CA LEU A 72 5.21 4.59 26.02
C LEU A 72 5.32 4.65 24.48
N PRO A 73 5.57 3.52 23.77
CA PRO A 73 5.61 3.53 22.32
C PRO A 73 4.30 4.04 21.70
N GLU A 74 4.40 4.89 20.68
CA GLU A 74 3.25 5.59 20.08
C GLU A 74 2.12 4.64 19.66
N GLY A 75 2.46 3.47 19.10
CA GLY A 75 1.42 2.55 18.68
C GLY A 75 0.82 1.71 19.82
N VAL A 76 1.44 1.67 21.01
CA VAL A 76 0.78 1.17 22.23
C VAL A 76 -0.25 2.20 22.71
N ASP A 77 0.08 3.49 22.69
CA ASP A 77 -0.87 4.57 22.98
C ASP A 77 -2.07 4.56 22.01
N LYS A 78 -1.82 4.37 20.71
CA LYS A 78 -2.89 4.17 19.72
C LYS A 78 -3.73 2.91 20.00
N ALA A 79 -3.11 1.82 20.44
CA ALA A 79 -3.80 0.57 20.75
C ALA A 79 -4.76 0.72 21.95
N LEU A 80 -4.43 1.55 22.93
CA LEU A 80 -5.26 1.77 24.13
C LEU A 80 -6.67 2.28 23.81
N ARG A 81 -6.86 2.98 22.68
CA ARG A 81 -8.18 3.43 22.19
C ARG A 81 -9.16 2.29 21.92
N ARG A 82 -8.65 1.06 21.83
CA ARG A 82 -9.43 -0.16 21.57
C ARG A 82 -9.27 -1.20 22.68
N ILE A 83 -8.82 -0.77 23.87
CA ILE A 83 -8.70 -1.60 25.07
C ILE A 83 -9.72 -1.09 26.08
N ASN A 84 -10.59 -1.98 26.55
CA ASN A 84 -11.63 -1.59 27.50
C ASN A 84 -11.05 -1.34 28.89
N LYS A 85 -11.72 -0.50 29.68
CA LYS A 85 -11.41 -0.29 31.10
C LYS A 85 -11.35 -1.63 31.84
N GLY A 86 -10.25 -1.86 32.56
CA GLY A 86 -10.00 -3.08 33.33
C GLY A 86 -9.56 -4.30 32.51
N GLU A 87 -9.44 -4.16 31.19
CA GLU A 87 -8.94 -5.23 30.30
C GLU A 87 -7.45 -5.49 30.54
N LYS A 88 -7.04 -6.75 30.55
CA LYS A 88 -5.63 -7.16 30.50
C LYS A 88 -5.39 -7.87 29.19
N CYS A 89 -4.42 -7.39 28.40
CA CYS A 89 -4.11 -7.95 27.10
C CYS A 89 -2.63 -7.88 26.80
N LYS A 90 -2.17 -8.73 25.88
CA LYS A 90 -0.87 -8.59 25.24
C LYS A 90 -1.05 -7.84 23.94
N VAL A 91 -0.32 -6.73 23.75
CA VAL A 91 -0.25 -6.02 22.49
C VAL A 91 1.09 -6.39 21.86
N LYS A 92 1.07 -6.96 20.66
CA LYS A 92 2.28 -7.19 19.86
C LYS A 92 2.25 -6.25 18.67
N ALA A 93 3.25 -5.38 18.62
CA ALA A 93 3.39 -4.40 17.57
C ALA A 93 4.48 -4.78 16.57
N SER A 94 4.29 -4.38 15.31
CA SER A 94 5.25 -4.63 14.24
C SER A 94 6.65 -4.02 14.48
N TRP A 95 6.76 -2.91 15.23
CA TRP A 95 8.04 -2.26 15.54
C TRP A 95 8.87 -2.97 16.64
N GLU A 96 8.26 -3.88 17.41
CA GLU A 96 8.95 -4.68 18.43
C GLU A 96 9.49 -6.01 17.88
N LEU A 97 9.21 -6.32 16.61
CA LEU A 97 9.70 -7.51 15.95
C LEU A 97 11.22 -7.42 15.77
N LEU A 98 11.92 -8.52 16.07
CA LEU A 98 13.31 -8.70 15.66
C LEU A 98 13.42 -8.64 14.12
N ASP A 99 14.58 -8.30 13.61
CA ASP A 99 14.75 -8.04 12.18
C ASP A 99 14.42 -9.28 11.31
N GLU A 100 14.72 -10.47 11.81
CA GLU A 100 14.35 -11.75 11.16
C GLU A 100 12.84 -12.02 11.21
N GLU A 101 12.17 -11.62 12.29
CA GLU A 101 10.72 -11.77 12.43
C GLU A 101 9.97 -10.85 11.46
N LYS A 102 10.47 -9.63 11.23
CA LYS A 102 9.90 -8.71 10.22
C LYS A 102 9.90 -9.33 8.84
N LEU A 103 11.01 -9.95 8.42
CA LEU A 103 11.08 -10.63 7.14
C LEU A 103 10.11 -11.81 7.09
N THR A 104 10.11 -12.63 8.14
CA THR A 104 9.24 -13.81 8.23
C THR A 104 7.77 -13.45 8.13
N GLU A 105 7.33 -12.38 8.81
CA GLU A 105 5.95 -11.93 8.75
C GLU A 105 5.59 -11.29 7.40
N ALA A 106 6.50 -10.52 6.81
CA ALA A 106 6.35 -10.00 5.44
C ALA A 106 6.13 -11.12 4.41
N LEU A 107 6.87 -12.24 4.53
CA LEU A 107 6.70 -13.39 3.66
C LEU A 107 5.33 -14.07 3.83
N LYS A 108 4.83 -14.21 5.07
CA LYS A 108 3.47 -14.72 5.30
C LYS A 108 2.40 -13.79 4.71
N PHE A 109 2.57 -12.47 4.84
CA PHE A 109 1.66 -11.52 4.19
C PHE A 109 1.68 -11.67 2.67
N LYS A 110 2.86 -11.87 2.06
CA LYS A 110 3.00 -12.12 0.63
C LYS A 110 2.26 -13.38 0.19
N GLU A 111 2.40 -14.48 0.92
CA GLU A 111 1.69 -15.74 0.65
C GLU A 111 0.17 -15.55 0.73
N ARG A 112 -0.33 -14.94 1.82
CA ARG A 112 -1.76 -14.66 2.00
C ARG A 112 -2.31 -13.74 0.91
N GLY A 113 -1.57 -12.67 0.57
CA GLY A 113 -1.93 -11.76 -0.51
C GLY A 113 -2.03 -12.48 -1.86
N THR A 114 -1.09 -13.39 -2.14
CA THR A 114 -1.06 -14.18 -3.38
C THR A 114 -2.22 -15.16 -3.45
N LYS A 115 -2.58 -15.78 -2.33
CA LYS A 115 -3.78 -16.61 -2.22
C LYS A 115 -5.04 -15.79 -2.50
N PHE A 116 -5.22 -14.65 -1.84
CA PHE A 116 -6.39 -13.78 -2.08
C PHE A 116 -6.45 -13.26 -3.51
N PHE A 117 -5.30 -12.95 -4.12
CA PHE A 117 -5.24 -12.55 -5.52
C PHE A 117 -5.73 -13.67 -6.45
N GLY A 118 -5.28 -14.90 -6.24
CA GLY A 118 -5.75 -16.08 -6.99
C GLY A 118 -7.24 -16.35 -6.83
N GLU A 119 -7.82 -16.02 -5.67
CA GLU A 119 -9.26 -16.10 -5.38
C GLU A 119 -10.06 -14.89 -5.94
N GLY A 120 -9.42 -13.93 -6.60
CA GLY A 120 -10.06 -12.71 -7.10
C GLY A 120 -10.44 -11.69 -6.01
N LYS A 121 -10.01 -11.91 -4.77
CA LYS A 121 -10.29 -11.03 -3.61
C LYS A 121 -9.28 -9.88 -3.56
N TYR A 122 -9.33 -9.01 -4.56
CA TYR A 122 -8.32 -7.99 -4.81
C TYR A 122 -8.10 -7.01 -3.65
N GLN A 123 -9.16 -6.56 -2.97
CA GLN A 123 -9.03 -5.65 -1.82
C GLN A 123 -8.29 -6.31 -0.63
N LEU A 124 -8.59 -7.59 -0.34
CA LEU A 124 -7.89 -8.33 0.69
C LEU A 124 -6.43 -8.61 0.30
N ALA A 125 -6.17 -8.89 -0.98
CA ALA A 125 -4.82 -9.02 -1.49
C ALA A 125 -4.03 -7.71 -1.33
N LEU A 126 -4.62 -6.57 -1.71
CA LEU A 126 -4.03 -5.24 -1.56
C LEU A 126 -3.66 -4.95 -0.10
N SER A 127 -4.60 -5.17 0.83
CA SER A 127 -4.35 -5.02 2.27
C SER A 127 -3.14 -5.82 2.74
N LYS A 128 -3.00 -7.08 2.29
CA LYS A 128 -1.84 -7.91 2.68
C LYS A 128 -0.53 -7.45 2.06
N TYR A 129 -0.53 -6.97 0.82
CA TYR A 129 0.70 -6.41 0.25
C TYR A 129 1.08 -5.06 0.87
N ASN A 130 0.12 -4.21 1.22
CA ASN A 130 0.37 -2.96 1.94
C ASN A 130 0.94 -3.19 3.35
N ALA A 131 0.50 -4.24 4.05
CA ALA A 131 1.09 -4.63 5.33
C ALA A 131 2.59 -4.92 5.22
N ILE A 132 3.06 -5.47 4.09
CA ILE A 132 4.50 -5.68 3.82
C ILE A 132 5.22 -4.33 3.68
N VAL A 133 4.63 -3.39 2.93
CA VAL A 133 5.19 -2.06 2.73
C VAL A 133 5.31 -1.33 4.07
N SER A 134 4.24 -1.32 4.86
CA SER A 134 4.25 -0.72 6.20
C SER A 134 5.31 -1.34 7.11
N LEU A 135 5.58 -2.64 6.98
CA LEU A 135 6.54 -3.34 7.81
C LEU A 135 8.00 -3.08 7.39
N LEU A 136 8.26 -2.93 6.08
CA LEU A 136 9.63 -2.96 5.53
C LEU A 136 10.11 -1.63 4.93
N GLU A 137 9.25 -0.69 4.54
CA GLU A 137 9.63 0.53 3.80
C GLU A 137 10.65 1.38 4.56
N PHE A 138 10.51 1.47 5.88
CA PHE A 138 11.40 2.21 6.77
C PHE A 138 12.21 1.30 7.70
N ALA A 139 12.11 -0.02 7.54
CA ALA A 139 12.83 -0.95 8.39
C ALA A 139 14.32 -0.94 8.03
N ARG A 140 15.15 -0.85 9.06
CA ARG A 140 16.60 -1.05 8.97
C ARG A 140 17.00 -2.15 9.94
N PRO A 141 17.82 -3.13 9.51
CA PRO A 141 18.42 -4.07 10.43
C PRO A 141 19.22 -3.36 11.51
N SER A 142 19.23 -3.92 12.71
CA SER A 142 19.89 -3.37 13.90
C SER A 142 21.40 -3.20 13.71
N LYS A 143 22.00 -4.03 12.86
CA LYS A 143 23.43 -4.05 12.55
C LYS A 143 23.69 -4.05 11.05
N PRO A 144 23.39 -2.94 10.34
CA PRO A 144 23.32 -2.93 8.88
C PRO A 144 24.69 -3.10 8.20
N ASP A 145 25.79 -2.81 8.91
CA ASP A 145 27.15 -2.90 8.36
C ASP A 145 27.79 -4.30 8.48
N GLU A 146 27.23 -5.15 9.35
CA GLU A 146 27.62 -6.55 9.46
C GLU A 146 27.07 -7.35 8.28
N GLU A 147 27.74 -8.45 7.94
CA GLU A 147 27.39 -9.28 6.78
C GLU A 147 25.93 -9.77 6.82
N GLU A 148 25.47 -10.23 7.98
CA GLU A 148 24.08 -10.65 8.21
C GLU A 148 23.09 -9.49 7.99
N GLY A 149 23.41 -8.29 8.47
CA GLY A 149 22.59 -7.10 8.29
C GLY A 149 22.54 -6.60 6.84
N LYS A 150 23.63 -6.72 6.08
CA LYS A 150 23.66 -6.44 4.64
C LYS A 150 22.75 -7.39 3.87
N GLN A 151 22.87 -8.69 4.14
CA GLN A 151 22.00 -9.72 3.54
C GLN A 151 20.54 -9.49 3.88
N LEU A 152 20.24 -9.09 5.11
CA LEU A 152 18.88 -8.81 5.53
C LEU A 152 18.32 -7.53 4.89
N THR A 153 19.14 -6.48 4.75
CA THR A 153 18.78 -5.26 4.03
C THR A 153 18.44 -5.57 2.57
N GLU A 154 19.23 -6.43 1.92
CA GLU A 154 18.93 -6.89 0.56
C GLU A 154 17.60 -7.66 0.50
N LYS A 155 17.38 -8.60 1.43
CA LYS A 155 16.11 -9.36 1.51
C LYS A 155 14.90 -8.46 1.75
N TYR A 156 15.03 -7.42 2.58
CA TYR A 156 13.98 -6.40 2.76
C TYR A 156 13.70 -5.69 1.44
N GLY A 157 14.74 -5.20 0.76
CA GLY A 157 14.62 -4.52 -0.53
C GLY A 157 13.94 -5.38 -1.60
N GLN A 158 14.36 -6.64 -1.74
CA GLN A 158 13.76 -7.60 -2.67
C GLN A 158 12.29 -7.88 -2.35
N THR A 159 11.97 -8.03 -1.06
CA THR A 159 10.60 -8.29 -0.60
C THR A 159 9.69 -7.08 -0.81
N LEU A 160 10.20 -5.87 -0.57
CA LEU A 160 9.50 -4.61 -0.79
C LEU A 160 9.21 -4.37 -2.28
N ILE A 161 10.21 -4.60 -3.15
CA ILE A 161 10.01 -4.55 -4.62
C ILE A 161 8.94 -5.55 -5.06
N ALA A 162 8.96 -6.77 -4.52
CA ALA A 162 7.94 -7.78 -4.83
C ALA A 162 6.54 -7.36 -4.35
N ALA A 163 6.44 -6.74 -3.18
CA ALA A 163 5.18 -6.22 -2.64
C ALA A 163 4.60 -5.12 -3.54
N TRP A 164 5.39 -4.10 -3.90
CA TRP A 164 4.93 -3.05 -4.82
C TRP A 164 4.54 -3.58 -6.19
N LEU A 165 5.31 -4.51 -6.77
CA LEU A 165 4.92 -5.15 -8.03
C LEU A 165 3.56 -5.85 -7.90
N ASN A 166 3.29 -6.53 -6.79
CA ASN A 166 2.00 -7.18 -6.58
C ASN A 166 0.87 -6.18 -6.32
N ILE A 167 1.12 -5.07 -5.63
CA ILE A 167 0.19 -3.95 -5.48
C ILE A 167 -0.19 -3.38 -6.86
N VAL A 168 0.79 -3.13 -7.72
CA VAL A 168 0.57 -2.70 -9.11
C VAL A 168 -0.34 -3.68 -9.84
N LEU A 169 -0.07 -4.98 -9.73
CA LEU A 169 -0.88 -6.01 -10.39
C LEU A 169 -2.33 -5.99 -9.90
N VAL A 170 -2.55 -5.86 -8.58
CA VAL A 170 -3.87 -5.73 -7.97
C VAL A 170 -4.59 -4.48 -8.47
N ASN A 171 -3.92 -3.32 -8.48
CA ASN A 171 -4.50 -2.06 -8.94
C ASN A 171 -4.87 -2.10 -10.42
N LEU A 172 -4.04 -2.70 -11.28
CA LEU A 172 -4.37 -2.94 -12.68
C LEU A 172 -5.65 -3.79 -12.82
N LYS A 173 -5.83 -4.82 -11.98
CA LYS A 173 -7.05 -5.64 -11.98
C LYS A 173 -8.29 -4.89 -11.50
N MET A 174 -8.12 -3.93 -10.60
CA MET A 174 -9.22 -3.10 -10.09
C MET A 174 -9.50 -1.86 -10.96
N GLY A 175 -8.64 -1.55 -11.93
CA GLY A 175 -8.76 -0.34 -12.76
C GLY A 175 -8.16 0.92 -12.14
N GLU A 176 -7.46 0.80 -11.00
CA GLU A 176 -6.83 1.89 -10.25
C GLU A 176 -5.50 2.32 -10.90
N LYS A 177 -5.61 2.84 -12.12
CA LYS A 177 -4.50 3.20 -13.02
C LYS A 177 -3.49 4.17 -12.40
N ALA A 178 -3.95 5.20 -11.68
CA ALA A 178 -3.06 6.20 -11.08
C ALA A 178 -2.20 5.60 -9.95
N GLU A 179 -2.79 4.74 -9.11
CA GLU A 179 -2.06 4.07 -8.03
C GLU A 179 -1.09 3.01 -8.60
N ALA A 180 -1.45 2.34 -9.69
CA ALA A 180 -0.54 1.44 -10.39
C ALA A 180 0.71 2.17 -10.92
N ILE A 181 0.57 3.35 -11.54
CA ILE A 181 1.71 4.15 -12.01
C ILE A 181 2.62 4.55 -10.84
N ARG A 182 2.03 5.09 -9.77
CA ARG A 182 2.81 5.50 -8.56
C ARG A 182 3.63 4.35 -7.97
N ASN A 183 3.05 3.16 -7.83
CA ASN A 183 3.78 2.02 -7.30
C ASN A 183 4.83 1.46 -8.28
N CYS A 184 4.60 1.58 -9.60
CA CYS A 184 5.65 1.30 -10.58
C CYS A 184 6.84 2.25 -10.41
N ASP A 185 6.59 3.54 -10.22
CA ASP A 185 7.64 4.53 -10.03
C ASP A 185 8.48 4.24 -8.78
N LYS A 186 7.85 3.87 -7.66
CA LYS A 186 8.57 3.38 -6.46
C LYS A 186 9.48 2.18 -6.73
N VAL A 187 9.05 1.24 -7.57
CA VAL A 187 9.89 0.09 -7.97
C VAL A 187 11.06 0.56 -8.84
N LEU A 188 10.82 1.49 -9.77
CA LEU A 188 11.82 2.00 -10.70
C LEU A 188 12.85 2.92 -10.03
N GLU A 189 12.47 3.64 -8.98
CA GLU A 189 13.42 4.40 -8.13
C GLU A 189 14.48 3.48 -7.50
N LYS A 190 14.08 2.26 -7.09
CA LYS A 190 15.01 1.28 -6.50
C LYS A 190 15.69 0.39 -7.54
N ASN A 191 14.97 0.06 -8.61
CA ASN A 191 15.45 -0.79 -9.68
C ASN A 191 15.00 -0.22 -11.05
N PRO A 192 15.77 0.73 -11.61
CA PRO A 192 15.39 1.43 -12.84
C PRO A 192 15.22 0.53 -14.06
N LYS A 193 15.84 -0.65 -14.06
CA LYS A 193 15.80 -1.63 -15.15
C LYS A 193 14.81 -2.77 -14.88
N ASN A 194 13.88 -2.59 -13.95
CA ASN A 194 12.88 -3.61 -13.66
C ASN A 194 11.85 -3.72 -14.80
N VAL A 195 12.05 -4.69 -15.69
CA VAL A 195 11.20 -4.89 -16.86
C VAL A 195 9.73 -5.09 -16.49
N LYS A 196 9.43 -5.80 -15.40
CA LYS A 196 8.04 -6.02 -14.94
C LYS A 196 7.36 -4.72 -14.53
N ALA A 197 8.08 -3.81 -13.85
CA ALA A 197 7.55 -2.51 -13.47
C ALA A 197 7.34 -1.60 -14.70
N LEU A 198 8.33 -1.52 -15.60
CA LEU A 198 8.21 -0.75 -16.86
C LEU A 198 7.01 -1.23 -17.69
N TYR A 199 6.90 -2.53 -17.90
CA TYR A 199 5.81 -3.11 -18.67
C TYR A 199 4.44 -2.82 -18.04
N ARG A 200 4.31 -2.98 -16.71
CA ARG A 200 3.05 -2.68 -16.00
C ARG A 200 2.73 -1.19 -15.93
N LYS A 201 3.75 -0.33 -15.88
CA LYS A 201 3.58 1.13 -15.96
C LYS A 201 2.98 1.52 -17.31
N ALA A 202 3.52 0.98 -18.40
CA ALA A 202 3.00 1.19 -19.74
C ALA A 202 1.56 0.68 -19.89
N GLN A 203 1.23 -0.48 -19.31
CA GLN A 203 -0.15 -0.96 -19.24
C GLN A 203 -1.09 0.02 -18.50
N ALA A 204 -0.64 0.57 -17.37
CA ALA A 204 -1.43 1.53 -16.60
C ALA A 204 -1.63 2.85 -17.36
N GLN A 205 -0.60 3.35 -18.05
CA GLN A 205 -0.68 4.54 -18.92
C GLN A 205 -1.63 4.34 -20.09
N GLN A 206 -1.59 3.16 -20.74
CA GLN A 206 -2.52 2.77 -21.78
C GLN A 206 -3.97 2.74 -21.26
N MET A 207 -4.22 2.22 -20.05
CA MET A 207 -5.53 2.32 -19.39
C MET A 207 -5.91 3.76 -19.04
N PHE A 208 -4.92 4.64 -18.85
CA PHE A 208 -5.11 6.08 -18.68
C PHE A 208 -5.48 6.81 -19.97
N LYS A 209 -5.28 6.16 -21.13
CA LYS A 209 -5.35 6.72 -22.49
C LYS A 209 -4.20 7.66 -22.85
N ASP A 210 -3.11 7.58 -22.09
CA ASP A 210 -1.85 8.27 -22.35
C ASP A 210 -1.01 7.36 -23.27
N PHE A 211 -1.46 7.23 -24.53
CA PHE A 211 -0.93 6.22 -25.46
C PHE A 211 0.50 6.52 -25.89
N GLU A 212 0.85 7.79 -26.06
CA GLU A 212 2.19 8.26 -26.37
C GLU A 212 3.19 7.86 -25.27
N GLU A 213 2.87 8.19 -24.02
CA GLU A 213 3.69 7.85 -22.85
C GLU A 213 3.81 6.33 -22.65
N ALA A 214 2.72 5.59 -22.89
CA ALA A 214 2.74 4.14 -22.85
C ALA A 214 3.68 3.55 -23.92
N ILE A 215 3.66 4.08 -25.15
CA ILE A 215 4.55 3.65 -26.24
C ILE A 215 6.01 3.90 -25.87
N GLU A 216 6.36 5.08 -25.37
CA GLU A 216 7.73 5.37 -24.96
C GLU A 216 8.18 4.45 -23.82
N THR A 217 7.31 4.18 -22.85
CA THR A 217 7.63 3.25 -21.75
C THR A 217 7.80 1.80 -22.24
N TYR A 218 6.99 1.33 -23.19
CA TYR A 218 7.20 0.01 -23.81
C TYR A 218 8.47 -0.05 -24.67
N LYS A 219 8.91 1.03 -25.29
CA LYS A 219 10.20 1.06 -26.00
C LYS A 219 11.36 0.83 -25.04
N ILE A 220 11.33 1.39 -23.84
CA ILE A 220 12.34 1.12 -22.79
C ILE A 220 12.35 -0.39 -22.44
N VAL A 221 11.19 -1.05 -22.41
CA VAL A 221 11.13 -2.51 -22.25
C VAL A 221 11.86 -3.22 -23.39
N LEU A 222 11.69 -2.78 -24.65
CA LEU A 222 12.37 -3.36 -25.81
C LEU A 222 13.86 -3.04 -25.88
N GLU A 223 14.32 -1.94 -25.28
CA GLU A 223 15.76 -1.68 -25.11
C GLU A 223 16.42 -2.70 -24.17
N LEU A 224 15.68 -3.15 -23.14
CA LEU A 224 16.15 -4.15 -22.18
C LEU A 224 15.92 -5.60 -22.68
N GLU A 225 14.80 -5.84 -23.36
CA GLU A 225 14.39 -7.14 -23.91
C GLU A 225 13.91 -6.98 -25.37
N PRO A 226 14.81 -6.95 -26.36
CA PRO A 226 14.46 -6.69 -27.76
C PRO A 226 13.45 -7.67 -28.37
N GLU A 227 13.40 -8.90 -27.87
CA GLU A 227 12.51 -9.97 -28.35
C GLU A 227 11.19 -10.06 -27.57
N ASN A 228 10.87 -9.08 -26.71
CA ASN A 228 9.64 -9.09 -25.92
C ASN A 228 8.40 -8.87 -26.82
N LYS A 229 7.85 -9.99 -27.33
CA LYS A 229 6.68 -10.02 -28.21
C LYS A 229 5.46 -9.31 -27.62
N ALA A 230 5.29 -9.39 -26.30
CA ALA A 230 4.17 -8.75 -25.63
C ALA A 230 4.27 -7.22 -25.72
N ALA A 231 5.45 -6.65 -25.48
CA ALA A 231 5.67 -5.20 -25.61
C ALA A 231 5.50 -4.73 -27.07
N ILE A 232 6.02 -5.48 -28.05
CA ILE A 232 5.82 -5.18 -29.48
C ILE A 232 4.31 -5.10 -29.82
N GLN A 233 3.53 -6.10 -29.37
CA GLN A 233 2.09 -6.13 -29.61
C GLN A 233 1.37 -4.94 -28.94
N GLN A 234 1.73 -4.60 -27.70
CA GLN A 234 1.10 -3.48 -27.00
C GLN A 234 1.42 -2.12 -27.64
N ILE A 235 2.64 -1.94 -28.19
CA ILE A 235 2.97 -0.73 -28.95
C ILE A 235 2.08 -0.60 -30.19
N GLN A 236 1.84 -1.70 -30.92
CA GLN A 236 0.96 -1.69 -32.09
C GLN A 236 -0.48 -1.32 -31.70
N GLU A 237 -0.98 -1.89 -30.60
CA GLU A 237 -2.30 -1.57 -30.06
C GLU A 237 -2.41 -0.09 -29.66
N CYS A 238 -1.42 0.43 -28.93
CA CYS A 238 -1.41 1.84 -28.52
C CYS A 238 -1.40 2.78 -29.73
N ARG A 239 -0.62 2.48 -30.77
CA ARG A 239 -0.61 3.26 -32.02
C ARG A 239 -1.96 3.25 -32.72
N HIS A 240 -2.63 2.10 -32.73
CA HIS A 240 -3.96 1.99 -33.32
C HIS A 240 -5.00 2.83 -32.55
N GLN A 241 -5.02 2.71 -31.22
CA GLN A 241 -5.92 3.50 -30.36
C GLN A 241 -5.65 5.01 -30.47
N LEU A 242 -4.38 5.40 -30.55
CA LEU A 242 -3.99 6.79 -30.73
C LEU A 242 -4.50 7.37 -32.07
N ASN A 243 -4.38 6.61 -33.16
CA ASN A 243 -4.93 7.07 -34.45
C ASN A 243 -6.46 7.26 -34.37
N ILE A 244 -7.18 6.32 -33.75
CA ILE A 244 -8.63 6.44 -33.54
C ILE A 244 -8.97 7.69 -32.70
N LEU A 245 -8.19 7.98 -31.65
CA LEU A 245 -8.39 9.16 -30.81
C LEU A 245 -8.20 10.45 -31.62
N ASN A 246 -7.09 10.55 -32.36
CA ASN A 246 -6.77 11.71 -33.20
C ASN A 246 -7.82 11.94 -34.29
N GLU A 247 -8.32 10.89 -34.93
CA GLU A 247 -9.40 11.00 -35.92
C GLU A 247 -10.70 11.53 -35.29
N ARG A 248 -11.04 11.06 -34.08
CA ARG A 248 -12.23 11.53 -33.34
C ARG A 248 -12.09 12.99 -32.96
N GLU A 249 -10.92 13.41 -32.49
CA GLU A 249 -10.65 14.81 -32.16
C GLU A 249 -10.70 15.72 -33.39
N ARG A 250 -10.10 15.29 -34.50
CA ARG A 250 -10.16 16.01 -35.77
C ARG A 250 -11.60 16.22 -36.24
N LYS A 251 -12.46 15.19 -36.15
CA LYS A 251 -13.89 15.31 -36.51
C LYS A 251 -14.63 16.27 -35.59
N LYS A 252 -14.39 16.20 -34.27
CA LYS A 252 -14.99 17.14 -33.30
C LYS A 252 -14.57 18.58 -33.56
N PHE A 253 -13.28 18.80 -33.82
CA PHE A 253 -12.74 20.13 -34.11
C PHE A 253 -13.35 20.68 -35.39
N LYS A 254 -13.39 19.89 -36.48
CA LYS A 254 -14.05 20.31 -37.73
C LYS A 254 -15.51 20.72 -37.50
N GLY A 255 -16.30 19.91 -36.79
CA GLY A 255 -17.69 20.24 -36.49
C GLY A 255 -17.89 21.41 -35.51
N LEU A 256 -16.86 21.82 -34.75
CA LEU A 256 -16.88 23.05 -33.96
C LEU A 256 -16.63 24.28 -34.85
N PHE A 257 -15.64 24.20 -35.76
CA PHE A 257 -15.35 25.26 -36.73
C PHE A 257 -16.53 25.53 -37.65
N ASP A 258 -17.15 24.48 -38.19
CA ASP A 258 -18.31 24.62 -39.07
C ASP A 258 -19.48 25.34 -38.36
N ARG A 259 -19.70 25.09 -37.05
CA ARG A 259 -20.72 25.79 -36.26
C ARG A 259 -20.39 27.26 -36.02
N LEU A 260 -19.16 27.56 -35.60
CA LEU A 260 -18.71 28.93 -35.37
C LEU A 260 -18.75 29.77 -36.66
N ALA A 261 -18.44 29.17 -37.81
CA ALA A 261 -18.54 29.83 -39.11
C ALA A 261 -19.99 30.19 -39.45
N ASN A 262 -20.93 29.28 -39.19
CA ASN A 262 -22.36 29.51 -39.46
C ASN A 262 -22.96 30.56 -38.50
N GLU A 263 -22.62 30.55 -37.22
CA GLU A 263 -23.09 31.54 -36.23
C GLU A 263 -22.66 32.97 -36.62
N ASN A 264 -21.39 33.15 -37.03
CA ASN A 264 -20.88 34.44 -37.49
C ASN A 264 -21.56 34.94 -38.78
N GLN A 265 -21.93 34.03 -39.70
CA GLN A 265 -22.69 34.38 -40.90
C GLN A 265 -24.13 34.77 -40.59
N GLU A 266 -24.78 34.10 -39.63
CA GLU A 266 -26.14 34.44 -39.19
C GLU A 266 -26.19 35.79 -38.46
N GLU A 267 -25.18 36.14 -37.67
CA GLU A 267 -25.07 37.45 -37.01
C GLU A 267 -24.78 38.58 -38.01
N GLY A 268 -23.85 38.37 -38.97
CA GLY A 268 -23.59 39.34 -40.04
C GLY A 268 -24.84 39.64 -40.88
N ASN A 269 -25.58 38.60 -41.25
CA ASN A 269 -26.83 38.74 -42.01
C ASN A 269 -27.97 39.42 -41.22
N LYS A 270 -27.93 39.39 -39.88
CA LYS A 270 -28.89 40.13 -39.04
C LYS A 270 -28.53 41.62 -38.92
N MET A 271 -27.24 41.94 -38.88
CA MET A 271 -26.75 43.33 -38.80
C MET A 271 -26.94 44.11 -40.10
N GLU A 272 -26.86 43.47 -41.28
CA GLU A 272 -27.11 44.12 -42.58
C GLU A 272 -28.59 44.42 -42.86
N LYS A 273 -29.52 43.92 -42.03
CA LYS A 273 -30.98 44.10 -42.21
C LYS A 273 -31.60 45.18 -41.31
N ILE A 274 -30.79 45.95 -40.58
CA ILE A 274 -31.21 47.07 -39.72
C ILE A 274 -30.74 48.37 -40.37
#